data_AF-A0A8S8Z0C4-F1
#
_entry.id   AF-A0A8S8Z0C4-F1
#
_cell.length_a   1.000
_cell.length_b   1.000
_cell.length_c   1.000
_cell.angle_alpha   90.00
_cell.angle_beta   90.00
_cell.angle_gamma   90.00
#
_symmetry.space_group_name_H-M   'P 1'
#
loop_
_entity.id
_entity.type
_entity.pdbx_description
1 polymer ?
#
loop_
_entity_poly.entity_id
_entity_poly.type
_entity_poly.pdbx_seq_one_letter_code
_entity_poly.pdbx_strand_id
1 'polypeptide(L)'
;MEIPTTRDELLEVLVDFGRETYPTLMAIIAIAVYSGFVFMFYRILAKKDLLTLDLSKYADDFGGKVKKYLRSVLFVIQYIVVVPILIAFWTLVLAVILTLLSDGSDHARNALIATSVVGAVRILAYWTEDLSRDVAKMLPFAVLGVFLVGSTSIQWNEFATLLNSLPELAGSFLSSLVLLAILETLLRITTTLSRIRSKRWKRKRLQKEISKKTGRKVADIRQDIRDDGSLNLSAGSDVEEMQEAVEEAVGELLEDVSDDVQGS
;
A
#
# COMPACT_ATOMS: atom_id res chain seq x y z
N MET A 1 -31.52 -44.90 15.87
CA MET A 1 -30.57 -45.22 14.79
C MET A 1 -30.15 -46.66 14.99
N GLU A 2 -30.60 -47.56 14.13
CA GLU A 2 -30.09 -48.94 14.09
C GLU A 2 -28.64 -48.89 13.59
N ILE A 3 -27.74 -49.61 14.24
CA ILE A 3 -26.32 -49.63 13.88
C ILE A 3 -26.20 -50.51 12.63
N PRO A 4 -25.64 -50.02 11.51
CA PRO A 4 -25.51 -50.80 10.28
C PRO A 4 -24.65 -52.05 10.54
N THR A 5 -25.16 -53.21 10.16
CA THR A 5 -24.54 -54.52 10.45
C THR A 5 -23.91 -55.18 9.23
N THR A 6 -24.24 -54.70 8.02
CA THR A 6 -23.71 -55.22 6.75
C THR A 6 -22.84 -54.20 6.02
N ARG A 7 -21.94 -54.69 5.14
CA ARG A 7 -21.03 -53.81 4.37
C ARG A 7 -21.78 -52.87 3.42
N ASP A 8 -22.92 -53.32 2.90
CA ASP A 8 -23.73 -52.53 1.97
C ASP A 8 -24.46 -51.39 2.69
N GLU A 9 -25.01 -51.65 3.89
CA GLU A 9 -25.57 -50.61 4.77
C GLU A 9 -24.51 -49.59 5.20
N LEU A 10 -23.27 -50.03 5.46
CA LEU A 10 -22.15 -49.12 5.77
C LEU A 10 -21.76 -48.24 4.58
N LEU A 11 -21.79 -48.77 3.36
CA LEU A 11 -21.50 -48.00 2.15
C LEU A 11 -22.61 -46.99 1.84
N GLU A 12 -23.87 -47.36 2.05
CA GLU A 12 -25.02 -46.48 1.85
C GLU A 12 -24.99 -45.30 2.84
N VAL A 13 -24.72 -45.57 4.13
CA VAL A 13 -24.51 -44.52 5.14
C VAL A 13 -23.34 -43.60 4.80
N LEU A 14 -22.24 -44.12 4.26
CA LEU A 14 -21.09 -43.30 3.84
C LEU A 14 -21.40 -42.42 2.62
N VAL A 15 -22.16 -42.94 1.64
CA VAL A 15 -22.56 -42.19 0.46
C VAL A 15 -23.56 -41.10 0.82
N ASP A 16 -24.54 -41.39 1.68
CA ASP A 16 -25.51 -40.42 2.16
C ASP A 16 -24.86 -39.35 3.03
N PHE A 17 -23.97 -39.74 3.95
CA PHE A 17 -23.15 -38.80 4.70
C PHE A 17 -22.33 -37.89 3.77
N GLY A 18 -21.72 -38.46 2.73
CA GLY A 18 -20.97 -37.70 1.72
C GLY A 18 -21.87 -36.72 0.97
N ARG A 19 -23.08 -37.12 0.58
CA ARG A 19 -24.04 -36.28 -0.14
C ARG A 19 -24.58 -35.13 0.74
N GLU A 20 -24.86 -35.42 2.00
CA GLU A 20 -25.35 -34.41 2.97
C GLU A 20 -24.23 -33.44 3.41
N THR A 21 -22.99 -33.93 3.53
CA THR A 21 -21.86 -33.13 4.02
C THR A 21 -21.14 -32.37 2.89
N TYR A 22 -21.30 -32.79 1.63
CA TYR A 22 -20.63 -32.12 0.50
C TYR A 22 -20.96 -30.62 0.38
N PRO A 23 -22.23 -30.18 0.46
CA PRO A 23 -22.57 -28.74 0.41
C PRO A 23 -21.97 -27.95 1.56
N THR A 24 -21.95 -28.50 2.77
CA THR A 24 -21.40 -27.83 3.96
C THR A 24 -19.88 -27.72 3.89
N LEU A 25 -19.20 -28.76 3.40
CA LEU A 25 -17.75 -28.73 3.16
C LEU A 25 -17.37 -27.69 2.10
N MET A 26 -18.15 -27.61 1.01
CA MET A 26 -17.95 -26.57 -0.02
C MET A 26 -18.17 -25.16 0.53
N ALA A 27 -19.18 -24.96 1.40
CA ALA A 27 -19.41 -23.69 2.06
C ALA A 27 -18.26 -23.30 2.99
N ILE A 28 -17.71 -24.24 3.79
CA ILE A 28 -16.55 -24.01 4.65
C ILE A 28 -15.34 -23.54 3.82
N ILE A 29 -15.05 -24.24 2.71
CA ILE A 29 -13.94 -23.89 1.81
C ILE A 29 -14.17 -22.51 1.20
N ALA A 30 -15.38 -22.23 0.71
CA ALA A 30 -15.74 -20.94 0.12
C ALA A 30 -15.57 -19.78 1.12
N ILE A 31 -16.06 -19.96 2.36
CA ILE A 31 -15.91 -18.97 3.45
C ILE A 31 -14.43 -18.75 3.78
N ALA A 32 -13.62 -19.81 3.84
CA ALA A 32 -12.19 -19.70 4.13
C ALA A 32 -11.45 -18.93 3.02
N VAL A 33 -11.72 -19.27 1.75
CA VAL A 33 -11.14 -18.58 0.59
C VAL A 33 -11.56 -17.11 0.55
N TYR A 34 -12.86 -16.82 0.75
CA TYR A 34 -13.37 -15.45 0.79
C TYR A 34 -12.76 -14.66 1.94
N SER A 35 -12.64 -15.25 3.13
CA SER A 35 -12.00 -14.60 4.29
C SER A 35 -10.52 -14.30 4.04
N GLY A 36 -9.81 -15.20 3.36
CA GLY A 36 -8.44 -14.96 2.90
C GLY A 36 -8.35 -13.82 1.88
N PHE A 37 -9.32 -13.73 0.97
CA PHE A 37 -9.44 -12.61 0.04
C PHE A 37 -9.68 -11.28 0.77
N VAL A 38 -10.65 -11.23 1.70
CA VAL A 38 -10.93 -10.04 2.52
C VAL A 38 -9.69 -9.64 3.33
N PHE A 39 -8.95 -10.61 3.84
CA PHE A 39 -7.70 -10.38 4.55
C PHE A 39 -6.68 -9.62 3.71
N MET A 40 -6.49 -10.04 2.45
CA MET A 40 -5.61 -9.35 1.51
C MET A 40 -6.15 -7.96 1.16
N PHE A 41 -7.43 -7.87 0.82
CA PHE A 41 -8.15 -6.65 0.45
C PHE A 41 -7.92 -5.55 1.50
N TYR A 42 -8.30 -5.81 2.76
CA TYR A 42 -8.24 -4.79 3.80
C TYR A 42 -6.79 -4.41 4.10
N ARG A 43 -5.85 -5.37 4.06
CA ARG A 43 -4.45 -5.14 4.45
C ARG A 43 -3.74 -4.27 3.44
N ILE A 44 -4.10 -4.38 2.17
CA ILE A 44 -3.65 -3.46 1.15
C ILE A 44 -4.39 -2.14 1.36
N LEU A 45 -5.73 -2.15 1.44
CA LEU A 45 -6.50 -0.92 1.43
C LEU A 45 -6.26 0.00 2.65
N ALA A 46 -5.96 -0.56 3.82
CA ALA A 46 -5.82 0.18 5.06
C ALA A 46 -4.45 0.83 5.28
N LYS A 47 -3.45 0.53 4.43
CA LYS A 47 -2.12 1.14 4.54
C LYS A 47 -2.15 2.57 4.07
N LYS A 48 -1.49 3.45 4.83
CA LYS A 48 -1.30 4.86 4.43
C LYS A 48 -0.46 4.97 3.16
N ASP A 49 0.59 4.15 3.06
CA ASP A 49 1.44 4.04 1.87
C ASP A 49 1.24 2.65 1.23
N LEU A 50 0.45 2.62 0.16
CA LEU A 50 0.12 1.37 -0.57
C LEU A 50 1.33 0.73 -1.24
N LEU A 51 2.31 1.54 -1.64
CA LEU A 51 3.56 1.10 -2.23
C LEU A 51 4.73 1.71 -1.45
N THR A 52 5.52 0.85 -0.83
CA THR A 52 6.83 1.18 -0.25
C THR A 52 7.90 0.64 -1.20
N LEU A 53 8.12 1.32 -2.32
CA LEU A 53 9.15 0.92 -3.27
C LEU A 53 10.41 1.75 -3.05
N ASP A 54 11.53 1.03 -2.97
CA ASP A 54 12.86 1.59 -2.89
C ASP A 54 13.37 1.86 -4.30
N LEU A 55 13.03 3.05 -4.83
CA LEU A 55 13.42 3.51 -6.17
C LEU A 55 14.94 3.80 -6.28
N SER A 56 15.70 3.61 -5.20
CA SER A 56 17.16 3.74 -5.24
C SER A 56 17.78 2.75 -6.22
N LYS A 57 17.29 1.50 -6.23
CA LYS A 57 17.88 0.36 -6.98
C LYS A 57 17.78 0.44 -8.50
N TYR A 58 16.85 1.23 -9.04
CA TYR A 58 16.65 1.36 -10.50
C TYR A 58 17.26 2.64 -11.09
N ALA A 59 17.84 3.49 -10.23
CA ALA A 59 18.42 4.76 -10.64
C ALA A 59 19.97 4.73 -10.64
N ASP A 60 20.59 3.58 -10.36
CA ASP A 60 22.05 3.49 -10.19
C ASP A 60 22.83 3.46 -11.51
N ASP A 61 22.20 3.05 -12.63
CA ASP A 61 22.83 3.00 -13.95
C ASP A 61 22.92 4.34 -14.71
N PHE A 62 22.38 5.44 -14.17
CA PHE A 62 22.31 6.73 -14.87
C PHE A 62 23.12 7.84 -14.19
N GLY A 63 23.82 8.66 -14.99
CA GLY A 63 24.64 9.78 -14.54
C GLY A 63 23.86 10.91 -13.81
N GLY A 64 24.57 11.65 -12.95
CA GLY A 64 24.04 12.40 -11.79
C GLY A 64 22.82 13.32 -12.01
N LYS A 65 22.76 14.14 -13.07
CA LYS A 65 21.60 15.04 -13.30
C LYS A 65 20.36 14.29 -13.82
N VAL A 66 20.57 13.27 -14.65
CA VAL A 66 19.50 12.41 -15.19
C VAL A 66 18.94 11.51 -14.09
N LYS A 67 19.81 10.96 -13.22
CA LYS A 67 19.44 10.21 -12.02
C LYS A 67 18.44 10.97 -11.14
N LYS A 68 18.72 12.25 -10.88
CA LYS A 68 17.85 13.10 -10.04
C LYS A 68 16.48 13.38 -10.68
N TYR A 69 16.44 13.63 -11.99
CA TYR A 69 15.19 13.86 -12.71
C TYR A 69 14.35 12.58 -12.81
N LEU A 70 14.97 11.47 -13.23
CA LEU A 70 14.29 10.17 -13.38
C LEU A 70 13.71 9.68 -12.05
N ARG A 71 14.49 9.79 -10.96
CA ARG A 71 14.03 9.45 -9.60
C ARG A 71 12.83 10.29 -9.18
N SER A 72 12.84 11.59 -9.50
CA SER A 72 11.71 12.48 -9.22
C SER A 72 10.48 12.13 -10.05
N VAL A 73 10.63 11.86 -11.34
CA VAL A 73 9.52 11.52 -12.24
C VAL A 73 8.90 10.17 -11.88
N LEU A 74 9.72 9.15 -11.64
CA LEU A 74 9.25 7.82 -11.21
C LEU A 74 8.48 7.89 -9.89
N PHE A 75 8.96 8.70 -8.93
CA PHE A 75 8.25 8.97 -7.69
C PHE A 75 6.88 9.62 -7.96
N VAL A 76 6.82 10.64 -8.80
CA VAL A 76 5.57 11.34 -9.14
C VAL A 76 4.58 10.38 -9.83
N ILE A 77 5.01 9.62 -10.84
CA ILE A 77 4.16 8.67 -11.57
C ILE A 77 3.60 7.61 -10.61
N GLN A 78 4.43 7.05 -9.75
CA GLN A 78 4.00 6.02 -8.82
C GLN A 78 2.89 6.53 -7.88
N TYR A 79 3.05 7.71 -7.31
CA TYR A 79 2.09 8.22 -6.32
C TYR A 79 0.86 8.90 -6.93
N ILE A 80 0.98 9.53 -8.11
CA ILE A 80 -0.15 10.20 -8.77
C ILE A 80 -0.96 9.22 -9.63
N VAL A 81 -0.32 8.20 -10.21
CA VAL A 81 -0.98 7.31 -11.18
C VAL A 81 -1.19 5.92 -10.58
N VAL A 82 -0.13 5.25 -10.13
CA VAL A 82 -0.22 3.84 -9.71
C VAL A 82 -1.07 3.68 -8.45
N VAL A 83 -0.91 4.57 -7.47
CA VAL A 83 -1.69 4.51 -6.22
C VAL A 83 -3.20 4.67 -6.47
N PRO A 84 -3.68 5.71 -7.19
CA PRO A 84 -5.11 5.80 -7.53
C PRO A 84 -5.64 4.62 -8.33
N ILE A 85 -4.84 4.06 -9.25
CA ILE A 85 -5.23 2.84 -9.99
C ILE A 85 -5.41 1.66 -9.05
N LEU A 86 -4.52 1.45 -8.09
CA LEU A 86 -4.66 0.39 -7.09
C LEU A 86 -5.89 0.61 -6.22
N ILE A 87 -6.15 1.84 -5.77
CA ILE A 87 -7.36 2.18 -5.01
C ILE A 87 -8.59 1.86 -5.85
N ALA A 88 -8.61 2.30 -7.11
CA ALA A 88 -9.70 2.05 -8.04
C ALA A 88 -9.96 0.56 -8.23
N PHE A 89 -8.92 -0.23 -8.50
CA PHE A 89 -9.03 -1.67 -8.64
C PHE A 89 -9.75 -2.30 -7.44
N TRP A 90 -9.35 -1.94 -6.22
CA TRP A 90 -10.00 -2.46 -5.02
C TRP A 90 -11.42 -1.91 -4.80
N THR A 91 -11.68 -0.65 -5.13
CA THR A 91 -13.04 -0.09 -5.13
C THR A 91 -13.94 -0.81 -6.11
N LEU A 92 -13.45 -1.18 -7.30
CA LEU A 92 -14.20 -1.92 -8.30
C LEU A 92 -14.58 -3.30 -7.77
N VAL A 93 -13.63 -4.00 -7.15
CA VAL A 93 -13.91 -5.30 -6.52
C VAL A 93 -15.01 -5.15 -5.46
N LEU A 94 -14.94 -4.12 -4.62
CA LEU A 94 -15.99 -3.87 -3.62
C LEU A 94 -17.34 -3.55 -4.24
N ALA A 95 -17.36 -2.74 -5.31
CA ALA A 95 -18.57 -2.38 -6.04
C ALA A 95 -19.21 -3.61 -6.71
N VAL A 96 -18.42 -4.50 -7.30
CA VAL A 96 -18.89 -5.77 -7.88
C VAL A 96 -19.50 -6.66 -6.80
N ILE A 97 -18.83 -6.82 -5.66
CA ILE A 97 -19.35 -7.59 -4.52
C ILE A 97 -20.69 -7.03 -4.03
N LEU A 98 -20.79 -5.70 -3.88
CA LEU A 98 -22.04 -5.05 -3.47
C LEU A 98 -23.15 -5.20 -4.51
N THR A 99 -22.80 -5.16 -5.79
CA THR A 99 -23.79 -5.26 -6.86
C THR A 99 -24.33 -6.66 -7.02
N LEU A 100 -23.49 -7.69 -6.83
CA LEU A 100 -23.93 -9.09 -6.78
C LEU A 100 -24.80 -9.42 -5.58
N LEU A 101 -24.79 -8.58 -4.53
CA LEU A 101 -25.59 -8.79 -3.33
C LEU A 101 -26.89 -7.95 -3.33
N SER A 102 -26.93 -6.88 -4.10
CA SER A 102 -28.06 -5.96 -4.13
C SER A 102 -29.13 -6.48 -5.09
N ASP A 103 -30.33 -6.76 -4.59
CA ASP A 103 -31.52 -7.12 -5.40
C ASP A 103 -32.02 -5.98 -6.32
N GLY A 104 -31.20 -4.96 -6.59
CA GLY A 104 -31.58 -3.70 -7.24
C GLY A 104 -30.73 -3.38 -8.46
N SER A 105 -31.37 -2.86 -9.51
CA SER A 105 -30.74 -2.48 -10.79
C SER A 105 -29.89 -1.19 -10.72
N ASP A 106 -29.79 -0.54 -9.56
CA ASP A 106 -29.05 0.71 -9.40
C ASP A 106 -27.55 0.44 -9.16
N HIS A 107 -26.88 0.02 -10.23
CA HIS A 107 -25.45 -0.27 -10.26
C HIS A 107 -24.60 0.96 -9.94
N ALA A 108 -25.07 2.17 -10.31
CA ALA A 108 -24.37 3.42 -10.03
C ALA A 108 -24.33 3.72 -8.52
N ARG A 109 -25.44 3.49 -7.80
CA ARG A 109 -25.49 3.66 -6.35
C ARG A 109 -24.54 2.72 -5.60
N ASN A 110 -24.41 1.47 -6.05
CA ASN A 110 -23.47 0.52 -5.44
C ASN A 110 -22.00 0.95 -5.64
N ALA A 111 -21.66 1.49 -6.81
CA ALA A 111 -20.35 2.08 -7.06
C ALA A 111 -20.08 3.30 -6.15
N LEU A 112 -21.08 4.16 -5.91
CA LEU A 112 -20.97 5.29 -5.00
C LEU A 112 -20.78 4.86 -3.53
N ILE A 113 -21.49 3.82 -3.08
CA ILE A 113 -21.34 3.26 -1.73
C ILE A 113 -19.92 2.69 -1.57
N ALA A 114 -19.46 1.88 -2.53
CA ALA A 114 -18.11 1.33 -2.53
C ALA A 114 -17.05 2.45 -2.46
N THR A 115 -17.22 3.49 -3.27
CA THR A 115 -16.33 4.67 -3.31
C THR A 115 -16.32 5.41 -1.98
N SER A 116 -17.48 5.61 -1.37
CA SER A 116 -17.61 6.30 -0.08
C SER A 116 -16.91 5.53 1.04
N VAL A 117 -17.07 4.21 1.06
CA VAL A 117 -16.43 3.33 2.04
C VAL A 117 -14.92 3.29 1.84
N VAL A 118 -14.45 3.13 0.59
CA VAL A 118 -13.01 3.18 0.30
C VAL A 118 -12.42 4.54 0.65
N GLY A 119 -13.11 5.64 0.33
CA GLY A 119 -12.71 6.99 0.69
C GLY A 119 -12.58 7.19 2.22
N ALA A 120 -13.54 6.68 2.99
CA ALA A 120 -13.47 6.69 4.45
C ALA A 120 -12.27 5.89 4.98
N VAL A 121 -12.05 4.68 4.45
CA VAL A 121 -10.88 3.85 4.77
C VAL A 121 -9.59 4.61 4.48
N ARG A 122 -9.50 5.33 3.35
CA ARG A 122 -8.32 6.14 3.00
C ARG A 122 -8.07 7.23 4.01
N ILE A 123 -9.08 8.04 4.33
CA ILE A 123 -8.94 9.12 5.32
C ILE A 123 -8.45 8.55 6.65
N LEU A 124 -9.02 7.43 7.09
CA LEU A 124 -8.63 6.76 8.32
C LEU A 124 -7.20 6.20 8.28
N ALA A 125 -6.71 5.74 7.13
CA ALA A 125 -5.33 5.24 7.00
C ALA A 125 -4.29 6.32 7.31
N TYR A 126 -4.61 7.60 7.04
CA TYR A 126 -3.78 8.75 7.40
C TYR A 126 -3.89 9.15 8.87
N TRP A 127 -4.91 8.68 9.58
CA TRP A 127 -5.09 8.88 11.02
C TRP A 127 -4.47 7.72 11.81
N THR A 128 -5.02 6.52 11.68
CA THR A 128 -4.54 5.27 12.28
C THR A 128 -4.82 4.08 11.34
N GLU A 129 -3.77 3.35 10.96
CA GLU A 129 -3.90 2.20 10.06
C GLU A 129 -4.75 1.06 10.68
N ASP A 130 -4.76 0.92 12.00
CA ASP A 130 -5.57 -0.09 12.69
C ASP A 130 -7.09 0.21 12.60
N LEU A 131 -7.48 1.48 12.71
CA LEU A 131 -8.89 1.86 12.54
C LEU A 131 -9.33 1.72 11.08
N SER A 132 -8.46 2.12 10.15
CA SER A 132 -8.68 1.93 8.72
C SER A 132 -8.88 0.44 8.37
N ARG A 133 -8.06 -0.42 8.99
CA ARG A 133 -8.14 -1.88 8.86
C ARG A 133 -9.48 -2.42 9.35
N ASP A 134 -9.95 -1.95 10.49
CA ASP A 134 -11.21 -2.39 11.07
C ASP A 134 -12.40 -1.94 10.23
N VAL A 135 -12.39 -0.72 9.69
CA VAL A 135 -13.46 -0.24 8.81
C VAL A 135 -13.43 -0.96 7.46
N ALA A 136 -12.26 -1.20 6.87
CA ALA A 136 -12.11 -1.84 5.56
C ALA A 136 -12.61 -3.29 5.55
N LYS A 137 -12.45 -4.03 6.65
CA LYS A 137 -12.91 -5.42 6.76
C LYS A 137 -14.41 -5.53 7.05
N MET A 138 -15.03 -4.50 7.64
CA MET A 138 -16.44 -4.55 8.05
C MET A 138 -17.38 -4.81 6.87
N LEU A 139 -17.22 -4.08 5.77
CA LEU A 139 -18.17 -4.20 4.65
C LEU A 139 -18.10 -5.57 3.97
N PRO A 140 -16.93 -6.09 3.58
CA PRO A 140 -16.85 -7.42 2.96
C PRO A 140 -17.35 -8.54 3.89
N PHE A 141 -17.07 -8.47 5.20
CA PHE A 141 -17.61 -9.47 6.14
C PHE A 141 -19.11 -9.32 6.38
N ALA A 142 -19.64 -8.10 6.38
CA ALA A 142 -21.08 -7.87 6.43
C ALA A 142 -21.77 -8.47 5.20
N VAL A 143 -21.19 -8.27 4.01
CA VAL A 143 -21.66 -8.89 2.76
C VAL A 143 -21.64 -10.41 2.86
N LEU A 144 -20.55 -11.01 3.34
CA LEU A 144 -20.50 -12.46 3.56
C LEU A 144 -21.61 -12.93 4.51
N GLY A 145 -21.84 -12.21 5.61
CA GLY A 145 -22.90 -12.54 6.57
C GLY A 145 -24.29 -12.51 5.94
N VAL A 146 -24.60 -11.46 5.16
CA VAL A 146 -25.87 -11.36 4.43
C VAL A 146 -25.99 -12.46 3.37
N PHE A 147 -24.91 -12.77 2.66
CA PHE A 147 -24.89 -13.84 1.65
C PHE A 147 -25.14 -15.23 2.26
N LEU A 148 -24.59 -15.51 3.44
CA LEU A 148 -24.77 -16.82 4.10
C LEU A 148 -26.16 -17.01 4.70
N VAL A 149 -26.84 -15.93 5.08
CA VAL A 149 -28.17 -15.96 5.70
C VAL A 149 -29.29 -15.76 4.67
N GLY A 150 -29.02 -14.98 3.63
CA GLY A 150 -29.98 -14.68 2.57
C GLY A 150 -30.19 -15.86 1.63
N SER A 151 -31.39 -15.93 1.05
CA SER A 151 -31.69 -16.85 -0.07
C SER A 151 -31.09 -16.40 -1.40
N THR A 152 -30.23 -15.36 -1.38
CA THR A 152 -29.61 -14.73 -2.54
C THR A 152 -28.67 -15.72 -3.23
N SER A 153 -29.24 -16.50 -4.15
CA SER A 153 -28.49 -17.40 -5.01
C SER A 153 -27.93 -16.60 -6.17
N ILE A 154 -26.62 -16.35 -6.16
CA ILE A 154 -25.94 -15.65 -7.27
C ILE A 154 -26.07 -16.53 -8.52
N GLN A 155 -26.96 -16.12 -9.44
CA GLN A 155 -27.10 -16.79 -10.72
C GLN A 155 -26.03 -16.27 -11.68
N TRP A 156 -25.48 -17.17 -12.51
CA TRP A 156 -24.55 -16.80 -13.58
C TRP A 156 -25.09 -15.69 -14.50
N ASN A 157 -26.42 -15.62 -14.63
CA ASN A 157 -27.09 -14.61 -15.43
C ASN A 157 -26.89 -13.19 -14.89
N GLU A 158 -26.78 -13.02 -13.56
CA GLU A 158 -26.49 -11.71 -12.96
C GLU A 158 -25.05 -11.24 -13.21
N PHE A 159 -24.12 -12.19 -13.32
CA PHE A 159 -22.75 -11.88 -13.69
C PHE A 159 -22.66 -11.43 -15.16
N ALA A 160 -23.45 -12.05 -16.04
CA ALA A 160 -23.55 -11.67 -17.44
C ALA A 160 -24.22 -10.30 -17.63
N THR A 161 -25.29 -9.99 -16.88
CA THR A 161 -25.92 -8.67 -16.91
C THR A 161 -25.00 -7.58 -16.37
N LEU A 162 -24.24 -7.87 -15.30
CA LEU A 162 -23.20 -6.98 -14.78
C LEU A 162 -22.09 -6.68 -15.78
N LEU A 163 -21.62 -7.71 -16.51
CA LEU A 163 -20.63 -7.52 -17.57
C LEU A 163 -21.16 -6.64 -18.70
N ASN A 164 -22.44 -6.75 -19.03
CA ASN A 164 -23.09 -5.94 -20.05
C ASN A 164 -23.38 -4.51 -19.59
N SER A 165 -23.58 -4.28 -18.29
CA SER A 165 -23.75 -2.94 -17.70
C SER A 165 -22.44 -2.26 -17.31
N LEU A 166 -21.29 -2.91 -17.56
CA LEU A 166 -19.95 -2.34 -17.35
C LEU A 166 -19.74 -0.95 -18.00
N PRO A 167 -20.21 -0.66 -19.22
CA PRO A 167 -20.01 0.66 -19.82
C PRO A 167 -20.72 1.77 -19.03
N GLU A 168 -21.90 1.49 -18.48
CA GLU A 168 -22.69 2.43 -17.67
C GLU A 168 -22.08 2.60 -16.27
N LEU A 169 -21.63 1.48 -15.68
CA LEU A 169 -20.81 1.46 -14.46
C LEU A 169 -19.50 2.23 -14.64
N ALA A 170 -18.84 2.13 -15.80
CA ALA A 170 -17.54 2.76 -16.04
C ALA A 170 -17.60 4.28 -15.96
N GLY A 171 -18.67 4.92 -16.45
CA GLY A 171 -18.81 6.39 -16.36
C GLY A 171 -18.89 6.90 -14.91
N SER A 172 -19.74 6.27 -14.10
CA SER A 172 -19.91 6.60 -12.68
C SER A 172 -18.69 6.21 -11.83
N PHE A 173 -18.07 5.07 -12.17
CA PHE A 173 -16.85 4.58 -11.55
C PHE A 173 -15.64 5.47 -11.86
N LEU A 174 -15.48 5.96 -13.09
CA LEU A 174 -14.41 6.89 -13.46
C LEU A 174 -14.53 8.21 -12.71
N SER A 175 -15.76 8.75 -12.59
CA SER A 175 -16.00 9.96 -11.79
C SER A 175 -15.61 9.75 -10.33
N SER A 176 -15.93 8.58 -9.79
CA SER A 176 -15.55 8.15 -8.44
C SER A 176 -14.04 7.95 -8.28
N LEU A 177 -13.37 7.45 -9.33
CA LEU A 177 -11.92 7.28 -9.37
C LEU A 177 -11.20 8.63 -9.33
N VAL A 178 -11.65 9.61 -10.11
CA VAL A 178 -11.11 10.97 -10.08
C VAL A 178 -11.27 11.58 -8.68
N LEU A 179 -12.42 11.39 -8.04
CA LEU A 179 -12.63 11.83 -6.66
C LEU A 179 -11.63 11.18 -5.68
N LEU A 180 -11.44 9.87 -5.76
CA LEU A 180 -10.48 9.16 -4.90
C LEU A 180 -9.03 9.57 -5.18
N ALA A 181 -8.68 9.85 -6.44
CA ALA A 181 -7.37 10.35 -6.82
C ALA A 181 -7.11 11.76 -6.23
N ILE A 182 -8.09 12.65 -6.31
CA ILE A 182 -8.04 13.98 -5.68
C ILE A 182 -7.90 13.84 -4.17
N LEU A 183 -8.73 13.01 -3.53
CA LEU A 183 -8.70 12.76 -2.09
C LEU A 183 -7.33 12.26 -1.63
N GLU A 184 -6.80 11.23 -2.29
CA GLU A 184 -5.48 10.66 -1.98
C GLU A 184 -4.38 11.72 -2.12
N THR A 185 -4.43 12.52 -3.17
CA THR A 185 -3.46 13.61 -3.41
C THR A 185 -3.53 14.67 -2.31
N LEU A 186 -4.73 15.09 -1.90
CA LEU A 186 -4.93 16.05 -0.81
C LEU A 186 -4.43 15.50 0.54
N LEU A 187 -4.72 14.24 0.85
CA LEU A 187 -4.23 13.59 2.08
C LEU A 187 -2.69 13.50 2.10
N ARG A 188 -2.05 13.23 0.96
CA ARG A 188 -0.59 13.25 0.84
C ARG A 188 0.00 14.64 1.05
N ILE A 189 -0.58 15.67 0.42
CA ILE A 189 -0.11 17.05 0.55
C ILE A 189 -0.24 17.51 2.01
N THR A 190 -1.40 17.28 2.63
CA THR A 190 -1.67 17.72 4.01
C THR A 190 -0.73 17.06 5.02
N THR A 191 -0.49 15.75 4.90
CA THR A 191 0.43 15.02 5.79
C THR A 191 1.91 15.34 5.54
N THR A 192 2.30 15.59 4.30
CA THR A 192 3.66 16.07 3.99
C THR A 192 3.90 17.45 4.58
N LEU A 193 2.92 18.36 4.44
CA LEU A 193 3.00 19.71 4.96
C LEU A 193 3.01 19.74 6.49
N SER A 194 2.20 18.90 7.15
CA SER A 194 2.17 18.79 8.61
C SER A 194 3.51 18.27 9.17
N ARG A 195 4.13 17.27 8.51
CA ARG A 195 5.47 16.75 8.85
C ARG A 195 6.55 17.81 8.69
N ILE A 196 6.52 18.60 7.61
CA ILE A 196 7.49 19.69 7.41
C ILE A 196 7.32 20.78 8.48
N ARG A 197 6.08 21.17 8.78
CA ARG A 197 5.78 22.14 9.84
C ARG A 197 6.26 21.62 11.19
N SER A 198 5.93 20.40 11.60
CA SER A 198 6.35 19.87 12.90
C SER A 198 7.89 19.81 13.06
N LYS A 199 8.62 19.40 12.02
CA LYS A 199 10.11 19.46 11.99
C LYS A 199 10.64 20.89 12.10
N ARG A 200 10.05 21.85 11.39
CA ARG A 200 10.41 23.27 11.50
C ARG A 200 10.19 23.80 12.92
N TRP A 201 9.08 23.44 13.55
CA TRP A 201 8.76 23.84 14.92
C TRP A 201 9.73 23.23 15.95
N LYS A 202 10.04 21.94 15.85
CA LYS A 202 11.05 21.27 16.71
C LYS A 202 12.41 21.94 16.58
N ARG A 203 12.89 22.20 15.35
CA ARG A 203 14.15 22.92 15.11
C ARG A 203 14.19 24.30 15.77
N LYS A 204 13.11 25.09 15.63
CA LYS A 204 13.03 26.41 16.29
C LYS A 204 13.07 26.32 17.82
N ARG A 205 12.46 25.30 18.42
CA ARG A 205 12.53 25.09 19.88
C ARG A 205 13.95 24.72 20.33
N LEU A 206 14.58 23.80 19.62
CA LEU A 206 15.94 23.33 19.92
C LEU A 206 16.97 24.47 19.82
N GLN A 207 16.88 25.29 18.77
CA GLN A 207 17.72 26.50 18.62
C GLN A 207 17.54 27.51 19.77
N LYS A 208 16.30 27.68 20.26
CA LYS A 208 16.03 28.55 21.43
C LYS A 208 16.59 27.97 22.72
N GLU A 209 16.56 26.65 22.88
CA GLU A 209 17.10 25.97 24.06
C GLU A 209 18.63 26.06 24.12
N ILE A 210 19.31 25.83 22.99
CA ILE A 210 20.77 25.98 22.87
C ILE A 210 21.16 27.43 23.19
N SER A 211 20.43 28.41 22.65
CA SER A 211 20.66 29.84 22.93
C SER A 211 20.57 30.17 24.42
N LYS A 212 19.57 29.62 25.13
CA LYS A 212 19.44 29.80 26.58
C LYS A 212 20.59 29.15 27.37
N LYS A 213 21.06 27.97 26.95
CA LYS A 213 22.14 27.23 27.62
C LYS A 213 23.53 27.82 27.38
N THR A 214 23.77 28.35 26.18
CA THR A 214 25.09 28.86 25.76
C THR A 214 25.22 30.38 25.85
N GLY A 215 24.12 31.12 26.07
CA GLY A 215 24.09 32.58 26.00
C GLY A 215 24.29 33.15 24.58
N ARG A 216 24.50 32.30 23.56
CA ARG A 216 24.70 32.70 22.17
C ARG A 216 23.39 33.09 21.51
N LYS A 217 23.43 33.99 20.51
CA LYS A 217 22.24 34.40 19.76
C LYS A 217 21.74 33.26 18.87
N VAL A 218 20.42 33.16 18.72
CA VAL A 218 19.76 32.16 17.85
C VAL A 218 20.18 32.29 16.38
N ALA A 219 20.60 33.49 15.95
CA ALA A 219 21.07 33.73 14.59
C ALA A 219 22.41 33.02 14.33
N ASP A 220 23.36 33.16 15.24
CA ASP A 220 24.69 32.55 15.16
C ASP A 220 24.59 31.02 15.17
N ILE A 221 23.78 30.47 16.09
CA ILE A 221 23.51 29.01 16.15
C ILE A 221 22.89 28.49 14.85
N ARG A 222 22.05 29.29 14.17
CA ARG A 222 21.45 28.89 12.89
C ARG A 222 22.48 28.88 11.77
N GLN A 223 23.42 29.82 11.80
CA GLN A 223 24.48 29.93 10.82
C GLN A 223 25.44 28.75 10.95
N ASP A 224 25.88 28.43 12.18
CA ASP A 224 26.72 27.26 12.47
C ASP A 224 26.06 25.95 11.99
N ILE A 225 24.78 25.72 12.32
CA ILE A 225 24.05 24.51 11.86
C ILE A 225 23.91 24.46 10.33
N ARG A 226 23.83 25.61 9.66
CA ARG A 226 23.79 25.66 8.19
C ARG A 226 25.16 25.36 7.61
N ASP A 227 26.22 25.85 8.25
CA ASP A 227 27.60 25.69 7.82
C ASP A 227 28.06 24.23 7.98
N ASP A 228 27.81 23.62 9.15
CA ASP A 228 28.02 22.17 9.38
C ASP A 228 27.22 21.31 8.39
N GLY A 229 26.00 21.77 8.06
CA GLY A 229 25.16 21.13 7.05
C GLY A 229 25.72 21.25 5.63
N SER A 230 26.31 22.39 5.27
CA SER A 230 27.01 22.54 3.99
C SER A 230 28.34 21.80 3.96
N LEU A 231 29.11 21.75 5.05
CA LEU A 231 30.35 20.99 5.14
C LEU A 231 30.07 19.49 4.94
N ASN A 232 29.00 18.95 5.53
CA ASN A 232 28.64 17.53 5.37
C ASN A 232 28.03 17.19 3.99
N LEU A 233 27.47 18.17 3.27
CA LEU A 233 26.97 18.01 1.89
C LEU A 233 28.02 18.37 0.83
N SER A 234 28.99 19.22 1.17
CA SER A 234 30.14 19.62 0.35
C SER A 234 31.25 18.58 0.41
N ALA A 235 31.42 17.91 1.55
CA ALA A 235 32.32 16.77 1.69
C ALA A 235 31.85 15.55 0.88
N GLY A 236 30.65 15.57 0.28
CA GLY A 236 30.15 14.46 -0.54
C GLY A 236 30.89 14.26 -1.86
N SER A 237 31.56 15.29 -2.41
CA SER A 237 32.48 15.13 -3.55
C SER A 237 33.90 14.81 -3.08
N ASP A 238 34.35 15.51 -2.04
CA ASP A 238 35.76 15.48 -1.63
C ASP A 238 36.09 14.24 -0.78
N VAL A 239 35.10 13.60 -0.14
CA VAL A 239 35.26 12.32 0.57
C VAL A 239 35.23 11.14 -0.39
N GLU A 240 34.49 11.23 -1.51
CA GLU A 240 34.53 10.23 -2.58
C GLU A 240 35.87 10.32 -3.33
N GLU A 241 36.35 11.52 -3.67
CA GLU A 241 37.69 11.73 -4.23
C GLU A 241 38.82 11.38 -3.25
N MET A 242 38.70 11.69 -1.95
CA MET A 242 39.70 11.26 -0.97
C MET A 242 39.67 9.75 -0.74
N GLN A 243 38.51 9.08 -0.82
CA GLN A 243 38.45 7.64 -0.67
C GLN A 243 39.02 6.93 -1.89
N GLU A 244 38.78 7.46 -3.10
CA GLU A 244 39.37 6.97 -4.35
C GLU A 244 40.89 7.21 -4.39
N ALA A 245 41.37 8.40 -4.00
CA ALA A 245 42.79 8.72 -3.91
C ALA A 245 43.53 7.90 -2.80
N VAL A 246 42.83 7.56 -1.71
CA VAL A 246 43.39 6.69 -0.66
C VAL A 246 43.43 5.24 -1.12
N GLU A 247 42.42 4.75 -1.84
CA GLU A 247 42.42 3.41 -2.42
C GLU A 247 43.48 3.27 -3.52
N GLU A 248 43.69 4.30 -4.35
CA GLU A 248 44.75 4.34 -5.37
C GLU A 248 46.14 4.38 -4.74
N ALA A 249 46.38 5.24 -3.73
CA ALA A 249 47.65 5.30 -3.03
C ALA A 249 47.96 4.01 -2.23
N VAL A 250 46.94 3.35 -1.67
CA VAL A 250 47.09 2.04 -1.02
C VAL A 250 47.33 0.94 -2.05
N GLY A 251 46.73 1.04 -3.24
CA GLY A 251 46.97 0.14 -4.37
C GLY A 251 48.41 0.22 -4.87
N GLU A 252 48.92 1.42 -5.14
CA GLU A 252 50.32 1.65 -5.55
C GLU A 252 51.32 1.15 -4.49
N LEU A 253 51.06 1.41 -3.20
CA LEU A 253 51.91 0.91 -2.11
C LEU A 253 51.90 -0.62 -1.98
N LEU A 254 50.84 -1.30 -2.40
CA LEU A 254 50.75 -2.76 -2.39
C LEU A 254 51.38 -3.39 -3.64
N GLU A 255 51.36 -2.70 -4.78
CA GLU A 255 52.06 -3.11 -6.00
C GLU A 255 53.58 -2.95 -5.86
N ASP A 256 54.07 -1.84 -5.29
CA ASP A 256 55.51 -1.62 -5.03
C ASP A 256 56.09 -2.64 -4.02
N VAL A 257 55.29 -3.13 -3.07
CA VAL A 257 55.71 -4.19 -2.12
C VAL A 257 55.71 -5.59 -2.78
N SER A 258 54.96 -5.76 -3.88
CA SER A 258 54.86 -7.06 -4.57
C SER A 258 56.00 -7.31 -5.57
N ASP A 259 56.57 -6.25 -6.15
CA ASP A 259 57.70 -6.35 -7.08
C ASP A 259 59.05 -6.53 -6.37
N ASP A 260 59.20 -6.05 -5.14
CA ASP A 260 60.42 -6.29 -4.32
C ASP A 260 60.52 -7.72 -3.76
N VAL A 261 59.45 -8.53 -3.83
CA VAL A 261 59.43 -9.92 -3.31
C VAL A 261 59.60 -10.97 -4.41
N GLN A 262 59.49 -10.61 -5.70
CA GLN A 262 59.76 -11.54 -6.82
C GLN A 262 61.16 -11.36 -7.45
N GLY A 263 61.97 -10.42 -6.95
CA GLY A 263 63.31 -10.12 -7.44
C GLY A 263 64.48 -10.55 -6.53
N SER A 264 64.34 -11.60 -5.70
CA SER A 264 65.46 -12.20 -4.95
C SER A 264 65.33 -13.72 -4.79
#